data_AF-A0A1L0D2H2-F1
#
_entry.id   AF-A0A1L0D2H2-F1
#
_cell.length_a   1.000
_cell.length_b   1.000
_cell.length_c   1.000
_cell.angle_alpha   90.00
_cell.angle_beta   90.00
_cell.angle_gamma   90.00
#
_symmetry.space_group_name_H-M   'P 1'
#
loop_
_entity.id
_entity.type
_entity.pdbx_description
1 polymer ?
#
loop_
_entity_poly.entity_id
_entity_poly.type
_entity_poly.pdbx_seq_one_letter_code
_entity_poly.pdbx_strand_id
1 'polypeptide(L)'
;MADVLIDIFPLDVVGNIFLFMSEKALRTLCDGLSNDSVLRQLAISEIYKHMRVTTLDQLVEAANDNAHVGMMQLHYMDEFLSFFKGNPTFTSNISNVDILALLRCDYTLFKEIPFQSISRVYLYGLKSFEPSSVPQNLKLLDLTFLFDQSSEKIKGWPPSLTDLIIKRHKDVGLIELPNGLRELSCQDLNGLWELFPPKLEKLELSGLKLFPNLIIFPKLLNELEIFNCKGLDTERLMANLPARLKKLALRYYDYGGIASDLEFPDPIEVLDLTSCAIESLEDFKFPNSLIELNLSRNKIKKLQNIPRSLRVLHLISCKITSFDGVEFPSLLRELYANDISLTSLDGVSFPELEILDITTPPKSGDCIKSMKNVKFPNTLKSFRASGHHVEDYLETKFPQGLLELEMSVKGRPQKISFPPKLEFLKLILSTGRTTQLSQLHLPATLQELHIENGKCSEFDWNLPDLQNLALIDIKGRVNVPLSVSKLIVRVGVAQWLEGITVSQEMDDCQITCRDGNFNEEVTKLIERYAVKGMIPYMVLPEVKRRRIS
;
A
#
# COMPACT_ATOMS: atom_id res chain seq x y z
N MET A 1 -41.14 1.80 -15.81
CA MET A 1 -41.30 1.52 -14.36
C MET A 1 -40.01 1.84 -13.58
N ALA A 2 -39.01 2.50 -14.19
CA ALA A 2 -37.67 2.65 -13.59
C ALA A 2 -37.40 4.03 -12.94
N ASP A 3 -38.22 5.06 -13.20
CA ASP A 3 -38.09 6.38 -12.55
C ASP A 3 -38.75 6.48 -11.16
N VAL A 4 -39.37 5.39 -10.66
CA VAL A 4 -40.07 5.35 -9.36
C VAL A 4 -39.13 5.67 -8.19
N LEU A 5 -37.82 5.44 -8.33
CA LEU A 5 -36.82 5.77 -7.30
C LEU A 5 -36.74 7.28 -7.00
N ILE A 6 -36.91 8.13 -8.03
CA ILE A 6 -36.87 9.60 -7.89
C ILE A 6 -38.19 10.12 -7.28
N ASP A 7 -39.28 9.38 -7.45
CA ASP A 7 -40.58 9.70 -6.85
C ASP A 7 -40.62 9.41 -5.34
N ILE A 8 -39.70 8.58 -4.83
CA ILE A 8 -39.65 8.12 -3.43
C ILE A 8 -38.51 8.80 -2.66
N PHE A 9 -37.34 9.02 -3.26
CA PHE A 9 -36.17 9.57 -2.59
C PHE A 9 -35.60 10.80 -3.31
N PRO A 10 -35.13 11.82 -2.56
CA PRO A 10 -34.37 12.94 -3.12
C PRO A 10 -33.13 12.48 -3.92
N LEU A 11 -32.76 13.22 -4.97
CA LEU A 11 -31.65 12.88 -5.89
C LEU A 11 -30.30 12.73 -5.18
N ASP A 12 -30.04 13.51 -4.13
CA ASP A 12 -28.86 13.42 -3.27
C ASP A 12 -28.80 12.10 -2.49
N VAL A 13 -29.95 11.60 -2.01
CA VAL A 13 -30.04 10.30 -1.35
C VAL A 13 -29.75 9.17 -2.34
N VAL A 14 -30.28 9.26 -3.55
CA VAL A 14 -30.01 8.26 -4.61
C VAL A 14 -28.54 8.29 -5.04
N GLY A 15 -27.95 9.48 -5.18
CA GLY A 15 -26.53 9.64 -5.46
C GLY A 15 -25.64 8.97 -4.40
N ASN A 16 -25.99 9.10 -3.12
CA ASN A 16 -25.28 8.40 -2.05
C ASN A 16 -25.40 6.87 -2.16
N ILE A 17 -26.54 6.33 -2.59
CA ILE A 17 -26.70 4.89 -2.82
C ILE A 17 -25.75 4.42 -3.94
N PHE A 18 -25.63 5.19 -5.03
CA PHE A 18 -24.77 4.83 -6.16
C PHE A 18 -23.29 4.75 -5.80
N LEU A 19 -22.82 5.53 -4.80
CA LEU A 19 -21.44 5.44 -4.27
C LEU A 19 -21.09 4.03 -3.75
N PHE A 20 -22.10 3.27 -3.31
CA PHE A 20 -21.91 1.91 -2.77
C PHE A 20 -22.20 0.81 -3.79
N MET A 21 -22.63 1.17 -5.00
CA MET A 21 -22.88 0.20 -6.07
C MET A 21 -21.60 -0.08 -6.87
N SER A 22 -21.43 -1.34 -7.32
CA SER A 22 -20.36 -1.67 -8.26
C SER A 22 -20.60 -1.03 -9.62
N GLU A 23 -19.53 -0.75 -10.37
CA GLU A 23 -19.60 -0.24 -11.75
C GLU A 23 -20.52 -1.11 -12.63
N LYS A 24 -20.44 -2.44 -12.48
CA LYS A 24 -21.30 -3.38 -13.21
C LYS A 24 -22.78 -3.18 -12.89
N ALA A 25 -23.12 -3.01 -11.61
CA ALA A 25 -24.49 -2.78 -11.18
C ALA A 25 -25.02 -1.44 -11.72
N LEU A 26 -24.19 -0.40 -11.71
CA LEU A 26 -24.53 0.90 -12.30
C LEU A 26 -24.72 0.81 -13.82
N ARG A 27 -23.89 0.04 -14.54
CA ARG A 27 -24.04 -0.17 -15.99
C ARG A 27 -25.31 -0.94 -16.34
N THR A 28 -25.60 -2.02 -15.60
CA THR A 28 -26.87 -2.76 -15.78
C THR A 28 -28.08 -1.88 -15.48
N LEU A 29 -27.98 -0.98 -14.49
CA LEU A 29 -29.00 0.02 -14.23
C LEU A 29 -29.16 0.98 -15.42
N CYS A 30 -28.06 1.49 -15.98
CA CYS A 30 -28.09 2.35 -17.17
C CYS A 30 -28.74 1.68 -18.38
N ASP A 31 -28.47 0.40 -18.64
CA ASP A 31 -29.06 -0.36 -19.76
C ASP A 31 -30.58 -0.50 -19.65
N GLY A 32 -31.11 -0.48 -18.41
CA GLY A 32 -32.55 -0.55 -18.13
C GLY A 32 -33.27 0.81 -18.13
N LEU A 33 -32.54 1.93 -18.27
CA LEU A 33 -33.07 3.29 -18.19
C LEU A 33 -33.10 3.97 -19.57
N SER A 34 -34.04 4.89 -19.79
CA SER A 34 -34.09 5.70 -21.01
C SER A 34 -32.96 6.74 -21.04
N ASN A 35 -32.57 7.19 -22.23
CA ASN A 35 -31.50 8.19 -22.41
C ASN A 35 -31.79 9.53 -21.71
N ASP A 36 -33.07 9.90 -21.60
CA ASP A 36 -33.53 11.13 -20.95
C ASP A 36 -33.67 10.99 -19.42
N SER A 37 -33.43 9.79 -18.84
CA SER A 37 -33.58 9.58 -17.41
C SER A 37 -32.48 10.28 -16.61
N VAL A 38 -32.88 11.05 -15.61
CA VAL A 38 -31.96 11.72 -14.67
C VAL A 38 -31.16 10.69 -13.87
N LEU A 39 -31.74 9.52 -13.56
CA LEU A 39 -31.04 8.43 -12.88
C LEU A 39 -29.93 7.85 -13.75
N ARG A 40 -30.15 7.74 -15.07
CA ARG A 40 -29.12 7.27 -16.00
C ARG A 40 -27.94 8.23 -16.01
N GLN A 41 -28.19 9.53 -16.04
CA GLN A 41 -27.13 10.56 -16.00
C GLN A 41 -26.35 10.54 -14.67
N LEU A 42 -27.03 10.36 -13.54
CA LEU A 42 -26.38 10.20 -12.24
C LEU A 42 -25.51 8.94 -12.18
N ALA A 43 -26.00 7.81 -12.69
CA ALA A 43 -25.24 6.56 -12.73
C ALA A 43 -24.00 6.68 -13.63
N ILE A 44 -24.14 7.28 -14.82
CA ILE A 44 -23.02 7.58 -15.74
C ILE A 44 -21.99 8.48 -15.06
N SER A 45 -22.42 9.53 -14.37
CA SER A 45 -21.52 10.43 -13.65
C SER A 45 -20.70 9.72 -12.57
N GLU A 46 -21.27 8.72 -11.90
CA GLU A 46 -20.53 7.95 -10.89
C GLU A 46 -19.60 6.91 -11.54
N ILE A 47 -20.05 6.24 -12.62
CA ILE A 47 -19.21 5.31 -13.42
C ILE A 47 -17.95 6.01 -13.93
N TYR A 48 -18.09 7.21 -14.50
CA TYR A 48 -16.98 7.95 -15.13
C TYR A 48 -16.33 9.00 -14.22
N LYS A 49 -16.62 8.97 -12.92
CA LYS A 49 -15.97 9.85 -11.93
C LYS A 49 -14.45 9.71 -11.94
N HIS A 50 -13.96 8.48 -12.09
CA HIS A 50 -12.55 8.16 -12.29
C HIS A 50 -12.42 7.19 -13.45
N MET A 51 -11.86 7.64 -14.57
CA MET A 51 -11.72 6.86 -15.78
C MET A 51 -10.24 6.60 -16.07
N ARG A 52 -9.85 5.34 -16.29
CA ARG A 52 -8.54 4.98 -16.83
C ARG A 52 -8.68 4.60 -18.30
N VAL A 53 -7.92 5.27 -19.16
CA VAL A 53 -7.93 5.06 -20.60
C VAL A 53 -6.63 4.43 -21.03
N THR A 54 -6.74 3.24 -21.62
CA THR A 54 -5.64 2.48 -22.25
C THR A 54 -5.92 2.13 -23.70
N THR A 55 -7.17 2.21 -24.14
CA THR A 55 -7.60 1.91 -25.51
C THR A 55 -8.55 2.98 -26.04
N LEU A 56 -8.67 3.06 -27.37
CA LEU A 56 -9.59 3.99 -28.02
C LEU A 56 -11.06 3.63 -27.74
N ASP A 57 -11.40 2.34 -27.63
CA ASP A 57 -12.77 1.88 -27.39
C ASP A 57 -13.36 2.45 -26.10
N GLN A 58 -12.54 2.58 -25.05
CA GLN A 58 -12.97 3.20 -23.78
C GLN A 58 -13.38 4.66 -23.98
N LEU A 59 -12.65 5.41 -24.81
CA LEU A 59 -12.98 6.79 -25.15
C LEU A 59 -14.25 6.87 -25.99
N VAL A 60 -14.39 5.99 -26.98
CA VAL A 60 -15.59 5.91 -27.84
C VAL A 60 -16.83 5.60 -27.00
N GLU A 61 -16.74 4.64 -26.09
CA GLU A 61 -17.81 4.28 -25.15
C GLU A 61 -18.23 5.49 -24.30
N ALA A 62 -17.29 6.14 -23.62
CA ALA A 62 -17.58 7.30 -22.77
C ALA A 62 -18.16 8.49 -23.56
N ALA A 63 -17.71 8.71 -24.80
CA ALA A 63 -18.26 9.75 -25.66
C ALA A 63 -19.68 9.43 -26.14
N ASN A 64 -19.96 8.16 -26.47
CA ASN A 64 -21.30 7.70 -26.84
C ASN A 64 -22.30 7.86 -25.69
N ASP A 65 -21.85 7.67 -24.45
CA ASP A 65 -22.66 7.90 -23.25
C ASP A 65 -22.79 9.38 -22.87
N ASN A 66 -22.13 10.30 -23.60
CA ASN A 66 -22.04 11.72 -23.30
C ASN A 66 -21.57 11.97 -21.85
N ALA A 67 -20.62 11.15 -21.39
CA ALA A 67 -20.20 11.11 -20.00
C ALA A 67 -19.51 12.42 -19.57
N HIS A 68 -19.75 12.82 -18.31
CA HIS A 68 -18.94 13.82 -17.64
C HIS A 68 -17.85 13.12 -16.82
N VAL A 69 -16.59 13.29 -17.24
CA VAL A 69 -15.46 12.60 -16.63
C VAL A 69 -14.85 13.49 -15.55
N GLY A 70 -14.86 13.03 -14.30
CA GLY A 70 -14.25 13.77 -13.19
C GLY A 70 -12.72 13.81 -13.29
N MET A 71 -12.09 12.64 -13.26
CA MET A 71 -10.65 12.48 -13.36
C MET A 71 -10.31 11.41 -14.40
N MET A 72 -9.55 11.77 -15.43
CA MET A 72 -9.08 10.86 -16.46
C MET A 72 -7.59 10.55 -16.29
N GLN A 73 -7.24 9.26 -16.16
CA GLN A 73 -5.86 8.77 -16.31
C GLN A 73 -5.67 8.26 -17.74
N LEU A 74 -5.01 9.05 -18.59
CA LEU A 74 -4.85 8.78 -20.01
C LEU A 74 -3.48 8.16 -20.30
N HIS A 75 -3.43 6.87 -20.61
CA HIS A 75 -2.21 6.23 -21.12
C HIS A 75 -2.04 6.62 -22.59
N TYR A 76 -1.41 7.77 -22.82
CA TYR A 76 -1.46 8.44 -24.10
C TYR A 76 -0.76 7.67 -25.22
N MET A 77 -1.44 7.62 -26.36
CA MET A 77 -0.93 7.20 -27.66
C MET A 77 -1.27 8.28 -28.68
N ASP A 78 -0.39 8.52 -29.65
CA ASP A 78 -0.55 9.61 -30.64
C ASP A 78 -1.88 9.52 -31.41
N GLU A 79 -2.41 8.30 -31.60
CA GLU A 79 -3.69 8.05 -32.26
C GLU A 79 -4.90 8.67 -31.53
N PHE A 80 -4.84 8.81 -30.21
CA PHE A 80 -5.95 9.38 -29.41
C PHE A 80 -6.18 10.87 -29.69
N LEU A 81 -5.16 11.58 -30.16
CA LEU A 81 -5.28 13.01 -30.48
C LEU A 81 -6.37 13.27 -31.52
N SER A 82 -6.45 12.42 -32.55
CA SER A 82 -7.46 12.53 -33.60
C SER A 82 -8.88 12.39 -33.05
N PHE A 83 -9.07 11.51 -32.06
CA PHE A 83 -10.34 11.31 -31.38
C PHE A 83 -10.75 12.54 -30.57
N PHE A 84 -9.86 13.12 -29.75
CA PHE A 84 -10.20 14.29 -28.93
C PHE A 84 -10.52 15.52 -29.79
N LYS A 85 -9.77 15.73 -30.89
CA LYS A 85 -10.08 16.79 -31.86
C LYS A 85 -11.41 16.56 -32.59
N GLY A 86 -11.73 15.30 -32.89
CA GLY A 86 -13.01 14.92 -33.52
C GLY A 86 -14.21 14.99 -32.57
N ASN A 87 -13.99 14.97 -31.26
CA ASN A 87 -15.04 14.94 -30.23
C ASN A 87 -14.90 16.09 -29.22
N PRO A 88 -15.05 17.36 -29.65
CA PRO A 88 -14.83 18.52 -28.79
C PRO A 88 -15.80 18.59 -27.61
N THR A 89 -17.08 18.20 -27.79
CA THR A 89 -18.09 18.20 -26.71
C THR A 89 -17.71 17.26 -25.59
N PHE A 90 -17.36 16.00 -25.92
CA PHE A 90 -16.88 15.04 -24.93
C PHE A 90 -15.60 15.55 -24.25
N THR A 91 -14.67 16.12 -25.02
CA THR A 91 -13.41 16.61 -24.46
C THR A 91 -13.63 17.75 -23.47
N SER A 92 -14.61 18.63 -23.71
CA SER A 92 -14.98 19.70 -22.76
C SER A 92 -15.67 19.20 -21.50
N ASN A 93 -16.22 17.98 -21.49
CA ASN A 93 -16.85 17.36 -20.33
C ASN A 93 -15.85 16.65 -19.40
N ILE A 94 -14.55 16.70 -19.71
CA ILE A 94 -13.50 16.12 -18.88
C ILE A 94 -12.94 17.20 -17.96
N SER A 95 -13.16 17.04 -16.66
CA SER A 95 -12.80 18.03 -15.65
C SER A 95 -11.30 18.11 -15.38
N ASN A 96 -10.61 16.97 -15.33
CA ASN A 96 -9.16 16.92 -15.10
C ASN A 96 -8.52 15.69 -15.74
N VAL A 97 -7.28 15.86 -16.22
CA VAL A 97 -6.52 14.79 -16.89
C VAL A 97 -5.12 14.64 -16.31
N ASP A 98 -4.74 13.39 -16.06
CA ASP A 98 -3.37 12.95 -15.86
C ASP A 98 -2.93 12.21 -17.13
N ILE A 99 -1.90 12.72 -17.81
CA ILE A 99 -1.37 12.13 -19.05
C ILE A 99 -0.17 11.25 -18.73
N LEU A 100 -0.25 9.97 -19.08
CA LEU A 100 0.77 8.95 -18.84
C LEU A 100 1.35 8.44 -20.17
N ALA A 101 2.40 9.09 -20.68
CA ALA A 101 3.13 8.62 -21.86
C ALA A 101 4.21 7.59 -21.46
N LEU A 102 3.79 6.33 -21.32
CA LEU A 102 4.66 5.23 -20.89
C LEU A 102 5.59 4.70 -22.01
N LEU A 103 5.31 5.06 -23.26
CA LEU A 103 6.12 4.78 -24.43
C LEU A 103 6.62 6.09 -25.05
N ARG A 104 7.58 5.99 -25.97
CA ARG A 104 8.00 7.16 -26.75
C ARG A 104 6.81 7.67 -27.56
N CYS A 105 6.46 8.93 -27.36
CA CYS A 105 5.43 9.64 -28.10
C CYS A 105 5.98 11.01 -28.54
N ASP A 106 5.27 11.65 -29.46
CA ASP A 106 5.50 13.06 -29.77
C ASP A 106 4.73 13.94 -28.77
N TYR A 107 5.37 14.23 -27.64
CA TYR A 107 4.77 15.06 -26.59
C TYR A 107 4.52 16.51 -27.02
N THR A 108 5.08 16.98 -28.15
CA THR A 108 4.80 18.34 -28.65
C THR A 108 3.34 18.51 -29.07
N LEU A 109 2.69 17.40 -29.42
CA LEU A 109 1.27 17.33 -29.72
C LEU A 109 0.38 17.62 -28.50
N PHE A 110 0.93 17.62 -27.29
CA PHE A 110 0.12 17.82 -26.07
C PHE A 110 -0.50 19.21 -26.00
N LYS A 111 0.11 20.22 -26.64
CA LYS A 111 -0.49 21.55 -26.77
C LYS A 111 -1.77 21.55 -27.61
N GLU A 112 -1.89 20.58 -28.50
CA GLU A 112 -3.03 20.47 -29.41
C GLU A 112 -4.21 19.73 -28.77
N ILE A 113 -4.00 19.16 -27.58
CA ILE A 113 -5.05 18.46 -26.85
C ILE A 113 -5.98 19.48 -26.21
N PRO A 114 -7.30 19.47 -26.51
CA PRO A 114 -8.21 20.53 -26.09
C PRO A 114 -8.76 20.31 -24.66
N PHE A 115 -7.95 19.82 -23.73
CA PHE A 115 -8.37 19.66 -22.33
C PHE A 115 -8.37 20.99 -21.58
N GLN A 116 -9.39 21.19 -20.74
CA GLN A 116 -9.50 22.40 -19.92
C GLN A 116 -8.51 22.40 -18.75
N SER A 117 -8.26 21.22 -18.16
CA SER A 117 -7.33 21.07 -17.04
C SER A 117 -6.50 19.80 -17.21
N ILE A 118 -5.18 19.96 -17.12
CA ILE A 118 -4.23 18.86 -17.09
C ILE A 118 -3.41 19.06 -15.82
N SER A 119 -3.55 18.13 -14.87
CA SER A 119 -2.88 18.25 -13.57
C SER A 119 -1.48 17.67 -13.60
N ARG A 120 -1.31 16.53 -14.28
CA ARG A 120 -0.06 15.78 -14.27
C ARG A 120 0.31 15.28 -15.66
N VAL A 121 1.60 15.34 -15.97
CA VAL A 121 2.15 14.75 -17.19
C VAL A 121 3.35 13.88 -16.81
N TYR A 122 3.33 12.63 -17.25
CA TYR A 122 4.43 11.69 -17.15
C TYR A 122 4.96 11.38 -18.56
N LEU A 123 6.26 11.56 -18.77
CA LEU A 123 6.94 11.33 -20.03
C LEU A 123 8.10 10.36 -19.85
N TYR A 124 8.05 9.22 -20.54
CA TYR A 124 9.09 8.20 -20.52
C TYR A 124 9.91 8.16 -21.81
N GLY A 125 11.20 7.86 -21.65
CA GLY A 125 12.08 7.60 -22.79
C GLY A 125 12.58 8.85 -23.51
N LEU A 126 12.61 9.99 -22.81
CA LEU A 126 13.04 11.28 -23.35
C LEU A 126 14.53 11.25 -23.76
N LYS A 127 14.82 11.98 -24.85
CA LYS A 127 16.18 12.31 -25.31
C LYS A 127 16.53 13.78 -25.07
N SER A 128 15.53 14.65 -25.16
CA SER A 128 15.55 16.08 -24.87
C SER A 128 14.14 16.46 -24.39
N PHE A 129 14.01 17.62 -23.74
CA PHE A 129 12.72 18.12 -23.29
C PHE A 129 12.64 19.64 -23.44
N GLU A 130 11.61 20.12 -24.12
CA GLU A 130 11.29 21.54 -24.19
C GLU A 130 10.05 21.84 -23.30
N PRO A 131 10.18 22.60 -22.20
CA PRO A 131 9.06 22.87 -21.31
C PRO A 131 7.91 23.67 -21.96
N SER A 132 8.21 24.42 -23.04
CA SER A 132 7.18 25.11 -23.80
C SER A 132 6.19 24.13 -24.45
N SER A 133 6.63 22.89 -24.73
CA SER A 133 5.91 21.82 -25.44
C SER A 133 4.78 21.16 -24.66
N VAL A 134 4.70 21.43 -23.35
CA VAL A 134 3.66 20.89 -22.47
C VAL A 134 2.66 21.99 -22.04
N PRO A 135 1.45 21.61 -21.60
CA PRO A 135 0.45 22.55 -21.12
C PRO A 135 0.96 23.49 -20.00
N GLN A 136 0.57 24.76 -20.02
CA GLN A 136 1.13 25.77 -19.10
C GLN A 136 0.44 25.80 -17.72
N ASN A 137 -0.68 25.09 -17.57
CA ASN A 137 -1.47 24.99 -16.34
C ASN A 137 -1.18 23.69 -15.53
N LEU A 138 -0.05 23.03 -15.81
CA LEU A 138 0.39 21.79 -15.16
C LEU A 138 0.89 22.02 -13.73
N LYS A 139 0.47 21.15 -12.81
CA LYS A 139 0.97 21.14 -11.42
C LYS A 139 2.16 20.20 -11.24
N LEU A 140 2.13 19.03 -11.90
CA LEU A 140 3.16 18.01 -11.79
C LEU A 140 3.71 17.58 -13.14
N LEU A 141 5.02 17.43 -13.21
CA LEU A 141 5.72 16.89 -14.36
C LEU A 141 6.72 15.81 -13.94
N ASP A 142 6.64 14.63 -14.55
CA ASP A 142 7.56 13.52 -14.34
C ASP A 142 8.27 13.17 -15.64
N LEU A 143 9.59 13.31 -15.64
CA LEU A 143 10.44 13.21 -16.81
C LEU A 143 11.45 12.07 -16.61
N THR A 144 11.38 11.04 -17.45
CA THR A 144 12.34 9.94 -17.45
C THR A 144 13.16 9.90 -18.74
N PHE A 145 14.47 10.09 -18.61
CA PHE A 145 15.41 10.10 -19.73
C PHE A 145 16.09 8.72 -19.89
N LEU A 146 16.24 8.23 -21.12
CA LEU A 146 16.89 6.92 -21.37
C LEU A 146 18.14 6.99 -22.23
N PHE A 147 18.29 8.03 -23.04
CA PHE A 147 19.41 8.20 -23.97
C PHE A 147 19.69 9.68 -24.20
N ASP A 148 19.79 10.44 -23.12
CA ASP A 148 20.06 11.88 -23.21
C ASP A 148 21.41 12.12 -23.90
N GLN A 149 21.35 12.83 -25.02
CA GLN A 149 22.48 13.35 -25.78
C GLN A 149 22.33 14.87 -25.96
N SER A 150 21.33 15.47 -25.33
CA SER A 150 21.02 16.87 -25.52
C SER A 150 22.04 17.74 -24.80
N SER A 151 22.40 18.85 -25.44
CA SER A 151 23.25 19.91 -24.89
C SER A 151 22.46 21.20 -24.64
N GLU A 152 21.16 21.16 -24.90
CA GLU A 152 20.26 22.31 -24.77
C GLU A 152 19.80 22.49 -23.34
N LYS A 153 19.67 23.76 -22.93
CA LYS A 153 19.17 24.10 -21.60
C LYS A 153 17.66 23.95 -21.53
N ILE A 154 17.18 23.18 -20.56
CA ILE A 154 15.77 23.03 -20.20
C ILE A 154 15.39 24.19 -19.27
N LYS A 155 14.64 25.15 -19.82
CA LYS A 155 14.19 26.37 -19.12
C LYS A 155 12.80 26.79 -19.61
N GLY A 156 12.17 27.72 -18.89
CA GLY A 156 10.85 28.23 -19.25
C GLY A 156 9.71 27.28 -18.88
N TRP A 157 9.75 26.73 -17.67
CA TRP A 157 8.75 25.80 -17.15
C TRP A 157 7.34 26.40 -17.06
N PRO A 158 6.29 25.56 -17.08
CA PRO A 158 4.93 25.98 -16.80
C PRO A 158 4.85 26.80 -15.49
N PRO A 159 4.23 27.99 -15.48
CA PRO A 159 4.21 28.88 -14.33
C PRO A 159 3.46 28.33 -13.11
N SER A 160 2.57 27.35 -13.34
CA SER A 160 1.77 26.68 -12.31
C SER A 160 2.44 25.42 -11.74
N LEU A 161 3.64 25.06 -12.23
CA LEU A 161 4.34 23.84 -11.85
C LEU A 161 4.83 23.95 -10.39
N THR A 162 4.34 23.02 -9.57
CA THR A 162 4.71 22.91 -8.14
C THR A 162 5.52 21.65 -7.84
N ASP A 163 5.42 20.63 -8.69
CA ASP A 163 5.98 19.30 -8.45
C ASP A 163 6.76 18.84 -9.69
N LEU A 164 8.01 18.46 -9.51
CA LEU A 164 8.88 18.04 -10.60
C LEU A 164 9.65 16.77 -10.22
N ILE A 165 9.55 15.76 -11.08
CA ILE A 165 10.29 14.51 -10.95
C ILE A 165 11.22 14.39 -12.16
N ILE A 166 12.51 14.22 -11.90
CA ILE A 166 13.53 14.10 -12.94
C ILE A 166 14.30 12.80 -12.73
N LYS A 167 14.29 11.93 -13.73
CA LYS A 167 14.95 10.63 -13.67
C LYS A 167 15.99 10.48 -14.77
N ARG A 168 17.18 10.03 -14.40
CA ARG A 168 18.25 9.54 -15.30
C ARG A 168 18.80 10.59 -16.28
N HIS A 169 18.67 11.88 -15.97
CA HIS A 169 19.30 12.95 -16.76
C HIS A 169 20.82 12.95 -16.53
N LYS A 170 21.61 13.23 -17.59
CA LYS A 170 23.07 13.08 -17.51
C LYS A 170 23.80 14.31 -17.01
N ASP A 171 23.22 15.50 -17.17
CA ASP A 171 23.81 16.77 -16.78
C ASP A 171 22.75 17.67 -16.16
N VAL A 172 22.79 17.86 -14.84
CA VAL A 172 21.83 18.72 -14.13
C VAL A 172 22.05 20.21 -14.43
N GLY A 173 23.24 20.62 -14.89
CA GLY A 173 23.54 22.01 -15.25
C GLY A 173 22.79 22.51 -16.49
N LEU A 174 22.23 21.58 -17.28
CA LEU A 174 21.33 21.90 -18.38
C LEU A 174 19.91 22.21 -17.90
N ILE A 175 19.55 21.87 -16.67
CA ILE A 175 18.19 22.02 -16.14
C ILE A 175 18.14 23.24 -15.23
N GLU A 176 17.40 24.27 -15.64
CA GLU A 176 17.16 25.45 -14.80
C GLU A 176 15.91 25.21 -13.94
N LEU A 177 16.06 24.91 -12.65
CA LEU A 177 14.90 24.60 -11.80
C LEU A 177 13.91 25.78 -11.67
N PRO A 178 12.59 25.52 -11.69
CA PRO A 178 11.59 26.58 -11.53
C PRO A 178 11.55 27.11 -10.09
N ASN A 179 11.60 28.44 -9.92
CA ASN A 179 11.61 29.09 -8.59
C ASN A 179 10.34 28.84 -7.75
N GLY A 180 9.22 28.49 -8.39
CA GLY A 180 7.93 28.23 -7.75
C GLY A 180 7.77 26.82 -7.15
N LEU A 181 8.76 25.95 -7.35
CA LEU A 181 8.68 24.53 -7.01
C LEU A 181 8.55 24.29 -5.50
N ARG A 182 7.68 23.36 -5.13
CA ARG A 182 7.41 22.90 -3.77
C ARG A 182 7.96 21.50 -3.53
N GLU A 183 7.83 20.62 -4.52
CA GLU A 183 8.33 19.24 -4.45
C GLU A 183 9.28 18.93 -5.61
N LEU A 184 10.44 18.36 -5.29
CA LEU A 184 11.43 17.92 -6.26
C LEU A 184 11.86 16.49 -5.94
N SER A 185 11.71 15.59 -6.90
CA SER A 185 12.24 14.22 -6.81
C SER A 185 13.27 13.99 -7.91
N CYS A 186 14.43 13.49 -7.53
CA CYS A 186 15.59 13.33 -8.40
C CYS A 186 16.08 11.89 -8.33
N GLN A 187 16.02 11.16 -9.43
CA GLN A 187 16.40 9.75 -9.47
C GLN A 187 17.52 9.49 -10.48
N ASP A 188 18.56 8.75 -10.07
CA ASP A 188 19.67 8.30 -10.92
C ASP A 188 20.38 9.43 -11.68
N LEU A 189 20.49 10.62 -11.07
CA LEU A 189 21.18 11.77 -11.67
C LEU A 189 22.70 11.69 -11.47
N ASN A 190 23.45 12.32 -12.38
CA ASN A 190 24.92 12.43 -12.32
C ASN A 190 25.41 13.68 -11.57
N GLY A 191 24.64 14.19 -10.60
CA GLY A 191 24.96 15.40 -9.84
C GLY A 191 23.71 16.08 -9.32
N LEU A 192 23.89 17.21 -8.65
CA LEU A 192 22.82 18.07 -8.15
C LEU A 192 23.17 19.55 -8.39
N TRP A 193 22.17 20.40 -8.23
CA TRP A 193 22.33 21.85 -8.25
C TRP A 193 23.00 22.35 -6.98
N GLU A 194 23.79 23.42 -7.11
CA GLU A 194 24.35 24.13 -5.97
C GLU A 194 23.28 24.90 -5.18
N LEU A 195 22.21 25.33 -5.88
CA LEU A 195 21.10 26.09 -5.31
C LEU A 195 19.77 25.46 -5.71
N PHE A 196 18.93 25.21 -4.71
CA PHE A 196 17.57 24.73 -4.89
C PHE A 196 16.55 25.89 -4.87
N PRO A 197 15.36 25.71 -5.47
CA PRO A 197 14.28 26.69 -5.40
C PRO A 197 13.93 27.07 -3.96
N PRO A 198 13.72 28.38 -3.66
CA PRO A 198 13.55 28.84 -2.28
C PRO A 198 12.23 28.42 -1.63
N LYS A 199 11.23 28.02 -2.44
CA LYS A 199 9.91 27.57 -2.00
C LYS A 199 9.82 26.05 -1.79
N LEU A 200 10.92 25.33 -1.98
CA LEU A 200 10.93 23.88 -1.89
C LEU A 200 10.67 23.43 -0.45
N GLU A 201 9.64 22.60 -0.28
CA GLU A 201 9.16 22.04 0.98
C GLU A 201 9.54 20.57 1.11
N LYS A 202 9.65 19.84 -0.01
CA LYS A 202 10.05 18.44 -0.06
C LYS A 202 11.11 18.18 -1.14
N LEU A 203 12.15 17.45 -0.74
CA LEU A 203 13.23 17.02 -1.63
C LEU A 203 13.48 15.53 -1.47
N GLU A 204 13.38 14.79 -2.57
CA GLU A 204 13.71 13.38 -2.66
C GLU A 204 14.90 13.16 -3.60
N LEU A 205 15.90 12.44 -3.13
CA LEU A 205 17.12 12.13 -3.85
C LEU A 205 17.33 10.61 -3.85
N SER A 206 17.38 9.98 -5.03
CA SER A 206 17.49 8.54 -5.15
C SER A 206 18.53 8.12 -6.19
N GLY A 207 19.37 7.15 -5.85
CA GLY A 207 20.30 6.54 -6.81
C GLY A 207 21.37 7.49 -7.37
N LEU A 208 21.68 8.59 -6.68
CA LEU A 208 22.70 9.53 -7.14
C LEU A 208 24.06 8.83 -7.23
N LYS A 209 24.73 8.98 -8.38
CA LYS A 209 26.03 8.34 -8.61
C LYS A 209 27.15 8.93 -7.75
N LEU A 210 27.08 10.23 -7.49
CA LEU A 210 28.01 10.99 -6.66
C LEU A 210 27.21 12.01 -5.89
N PHE A 211 27.15 11.86 -4.57
CA PHE A 211 26.56 12.87 -3.71
C PHE A 211 27.50 14.08 -3.59
N PRO A 212 27.02 15.33 -3.76
CA PRO A 212 27.85 16.51 -3.63
C PRO A 212 28.41 16.66 -2.21
N ASN A 213 29.65 17.15 -2.11
CA ASN A 213 30.30 17.42 -0.82
C ASN A 213 29.68 18.59 -0.03
N LEU A 214 29.00 19.50 -0.72
CA LEU A 214 28.33 20.66 -0.13
C LEU A 214 26.99 20.85 -0.82
N ILE A 215 25.91 20.87 -0.02
CA ILE A 215 24.55 21.17 -0.47
C ILE A 215 23.99 22.25 0.43
N ILE A 216 23.44 23.30 -0.17
CA ILE A 216 22.71 24.33 0.55
C ILE A 216 21.22 24.02 0.40
N PHE A 217 20.62 23.47 1.47
CA PHE A 217 19.19 23.19 1.48
C PHE A 217 18.38 24.48 1.62
N PRO A 218 17.20 24.56 0.97
CA PRO A 218 16.32 25.71 1.09
C PRO A 218 15.71 25.79 2.50
N LYS A 219 15.53 27.01 3.02
CA LYS A 219 15.08 27.27 4.40
C LYS A 219 13.67 26.74 4.72
N LEU A 220 12.84 26.55 3.69
CA LEU A 220 11.47 26.05 3.83
C LEU A 220 11.37 24.53 3.75
N LEU A 221 12.49 23.83 3.51
CA LEU A 221 12.49 22.38 3.40
C LEU A 221 12.05 21.74 4.72
N ASN A 222 10.98 20.97 4.63
CA ASN A 222 10.34 20.28 5.74
C ASN A 222 10.58 18.77 5.70
N GLU A 223 10.69 18.21 4.48
CA GLU A 223 10.94 16.79 4.24
C GLU A 223 12.15 16.58 3.33
N LEU A 224 13.09 15.76 3.79
CA LEU A 224 14.26 15.35 3.03
C LEU A 224 14.35 13.83 3.03
N GLU A 225 14.35 13.24 1.84
CA GLU A 225 14.48 11.82 1.65
C GLU A 225 15.67 11.51 0.74
N ILE A 226 16.59 10.67 1.20
CA ILE A 226 17.79 10.28 0.47
C ILE A 226 17.91 8.75 0.46
N PHE A 227 17.97 8.18 -0.73
CA PHE A 227 17.91 6.75 -0.96
C PHE A 227 19.07 6.28 -1.83
N ASN A 228 19.84 5.28 -1.36
CA ASN A 228 20.84 4.58 -2.18
C ASN A 228 21.77 5.54 -2.96
N CYS A 229 22.19 6.66 -2.34
CA CYS A 229 23.06 7.64 -2.98
C CYS A 229 24.52 7.36 -2.61
N LYS A 230 25.40 7.19 -3.61
CA LYS A 230 26.81 6.87 -3.37
C LYS A 230 27.60 8.09 -2.93
N GLY A 231 28.54 7.90 -1.98
CA GLY A 231 29.43 8.95 -1.51
C GLY A 231 28.78 9.97 -0.58
N LEU A 232 27.61 9.64 0.02
CA LEU A 232 27.00 10.48 1.04
C LEU A 232 27.89 10.53 2.29
N ASP A 233 28.33 11.73 2.65
CA ASP A 233 28.96 12.04 3.93
C ASP A 233 27.85 12.44 4.93
N THR A 234 27.52 11.53 5.84
CA THR A 234 26.41 11.73 6.78
C THR A 234 26.70 12.80 7.82
N GLU A 235 27.95 12.96 8.26
CA GLU A 235 28.32 14.00 9.24
C GLU A 235 28.12 15.39 8.64
N ARG A 236 28.61 15.58 7.41
CA ARG A 236 28.41 16.84 6.68
C ARG A 236 26.94 17.09 6.36
N LEU A 237 26.19 16.03 6.03
CA LEU A 237 24.75 16.16 5.83
C LEU A 237 24.09 16.72 7.09
N MET A 238 24.33 16.11 8.26
CA MET A 238 23.73 16.54 9.54
C MET A 238 24.09 18.00 9.86
N ALA A 239 25.33 18.41 9.61
CA ALA A 239 25.78 19.77 9.84
C ALA A 239 25.08 20.83 8.95
N ASN A 240 24.48 20.44 7.83
CA ASN A 240 23.87 21.34 6.85
C ASN A 240 22.34 21.23 6.76
N LEU A 241 21.70 20.36 7.55
CA LEU A 241 20.25 20.22 7.52
C LEU A 241 19.54 21.53 7.90
N PRO A 242 18.41 21.86 7.23
CA PRO A 242 17.68 23.09 7.52
C PRO A 242 16.96 22.99 8.88
N ALA A 243 16.96 24.09 9.64
CA ALA A 243 16.41 24.13 11.00
C ALA A 243 14.89 23.85 11.11
N ARG A 244 14.14 23.85 10.00
CA ARG A 244 12.71 23.54 9.98
C ARG A 244 12.42 22.09 9.60
N LEU A 245 13.44 21.29 9.28
CA LEU A 245 13.26 19.93 8.81
C LEU A 245 12.56 19.07 9.87
N LYS A 246 11.41 18.52 9.52
CA LYS A 246 10.60 17.66 10.40
C LYS A 246 10.77 16.19 10.09
N LYS A 247 11.03 15.85 8.82
CA LYS A 247 11.17 14.48 8.37
C LYS A 247 12.48 14.29 7.64
N LEU A 248 13.24 13.30 8.09
CA LEU A 248 14.47 12.87 7.47
C LEU A 248 14.40 11.36 7.20
N ALA A 249 14.58 10.96 5.95
CA ALA A 249 14.73 9.56 5.58
C ALA A 249 16.09 9.34 4.92
N LEU A 250 16.88 8.44 5.48
CA LEU A 250 18.11 7.91 4.89
C LEU A 250 17.92 6.40 4.74
N ARG A 251 17.78 5.88 3.52
CA ARG A 251 17.54 4.42 3.31
C ARG A 251 18.51 3.78 2.33
N TYR A 252 18.72 2.48 2.52
CA TYR A 252 19.50 1.61 1.63
C TYR A 252 20.99 1.99 1.56
N TYR A 253 21.63 2.02 2.73
CA TYR A 253 23.06 2.21 2.92
C TYR A 253 23.70 0.94 3.50
N ASP A 254 23.28 -0.21 3.00
CA ASP A 254 23.69 -1.54 3.48
C ASP A 254 25.18 -1.84 3.28
N TYR A 255 25.80 -1.25 2.25
CA TYR A 255 27.24 -1.29 1.99
C TYR A 255 27.93 -0.04 2.54
N GLY A 256 28.50 -0.15 3.74
CA GLY A 256 29.24 0.92 4.43
C GLY A 256 28.55 1.41 5.70
N GLY A 257 27.22 1.27 5.78
CA GLY A 257 26.42 1.73 6.91
C GLY A 257 26.38 3.24 7.05
N ILE A 258 25.56 3.72 7.97
CA ILE A 258 25.68 5.08 8.49
C ILE A 258 26.55 5.08 9.74
N ALA A 259 27.20 6.20 10.04
CA ALA A 259 28.00 6.33 11.25
C ALA A 259 27.14 6.12 12.51
N SER A 260 27.69 5.44 13.52
CA SER A 260 26.95 5.05 14.72
C SER A 260 26.82 6.17 15.77
N ASP A 261 27.55 7.26 15.61
CA ASP A 261 27.65 8.41 16.50
C ASP A 261 26.93 9.67 15.95
N LEU A 262 26.04 9.48 14.97
CA LEU A 262 25.31 10.58 14.34
C LEU A 262 24.46 11.36 15.34
N GLU A 263 24.57 12.68 15.26
CA GLU A 263 23.75 13.64 15.99
C GLU A 263 22.73 14.27 15.06
N PHE A 264 21.46 14.01 15.35
CA PHE A 264 20.34 14.50 14.55
C PHE A 264 19.80 15.82 15.12
N PRO A 265 19.47 16.81 14.28
CA PRO A 265 18.87 18.05 14.73
C PRO A 265 17.55 17.84 15.49
N ASP A 266 17.41 18.51 16.64
CA ASP A 266 16.25 18.42 17.53
C ASP A 266 14.87 18.60 16.88
N PRO A 267 14.66 19.43 15.82
CA PRO A 267 13.34 19.62 15.22
C PRO A 267 12.74 18.39 14.51
N ILE A 268 13.53 17.36 14.24
CA ILE A 268 13.12 16.16 13.50
C ILE A 268 12.13 15.34 14.33
N GLU A 269 10.94 15.15 13.79
CA GLU A 269 9.84 14.39 14.39
C GLU A 269 9.73 12.97 13.81
N VAL A 270 10.14 12.79 12.55
CA VAL A 270 10.11 11.50 11.84
C VAL A 270 11.49 11.19 11.29
N LEU A 271 12.06 10.07 11.72
CA LEU A 271 13.37 9.59 11.29
C LEU A 271 13.26 8.17 10.73
N ASP A 272 13.64 8.00 9.48
CA ASP A 272 13.68 6.70 8.83
C ASP A 272 15.12 6.34 8.43
N LEU A 273 15.64 5.28 9.03
CA LEU A 273 16.98 4.74 8.81
C LEU A 273 16.91 3.28 8.31
N THR A 274 15.92 2.99 7.46
CA THR A 274 15.68 1.64 6.94
C THR A 274 16.86 1.14 6.10
N SER A 275 17.35 -0.07 6.41
CA SER A 275 18.44 -0.73 5.67
C SER A 275 19.74 0.10 5.65
N CYS A 276 20.18 0.60 6.80
CA CYS A 276 21.40 1.40 6.99
C CYS A 276 22.56 0.62 7.64
N ALA A 277 22.47 -0.73 7.66
CA ALA A 277 23.44 -1.62 8.29
C ALA A 277 23.77 -1.32 9.76
N ILE A 278 22.86 -0.69 10.50
CA ILE A 278 23.05 -0.33 11.92
C ILE A 278 23.10 -1.60 12.77
N GLU A 279 24.12 -1.76 13.59
CA GLU A 279 24.30 -2.91 14.50
C GLU A 279 23.99 -2.60 15.97
N SER A 280 24.21 -1.35 16.39
CA SER A 280 23.97 -0.84 17.74
C SER A 280 23.40 0.58 17.70
N LEU A 281 22.61 0.92 18.71
CA LEU A 281 22.04 2.26 18.92
C LEU A 281 22.74 3.03 20.06
N GLU A 282 23.79 2.47 20.66
CA GLU A 282 24.43 3.01 21.88
C GLU A 282 24.87 4.47 21.75
N ASP A 283 25.54 4.79 20.65
CA ASP A 283 26.18 6.09 20.44
C ASP A 283 25.29 7.08 19.67
N PHE A 284 24.09 6.65 19.26
CA PHE A 284 23.16 7.51 18.52
C PHE A 284 22.64 8.63 19.42
N LYS A 285 22.69 9.87 18.93
CA LYS A 285 22.03 11.01 19.58
C LYS A 285 20.77 11.37 18.80
N PHE A 286 19.67 10.74 19.21
CA PHE A 286 18.35 11.01 18.66
C PHE A 286 17.80 12.37 19.12
N PRO A 287 16.96 13.03 18.30
CA PRO A 287 16.38 14.30 18.64
C PRO A 287 15.29 14.16 19.70
N ASN A 288 15.17 15.15 20.59
CA ASN A 288 14.17 15.10 21.68
C ASN A 288 12.72 15.24 21.19
N SER A 289 12.52 15.72 19.97
CA SER A 289 11.18 15.82 19.36
C SER A 289 10.77 14.58 18.58
N LEU A 290 11.59 13.51 18.56
CA LEU A 290 11.32 12.35 17.72
C LEU A 290 10.03 11.62 18.15
N ILE A 291 9.08 11.52 17.23
CA ILE A 291 7.77 10.87 17.41
C ILE A 291 7.77 9.49 16.76
N GLU A 292 8.38 9.37 15.57
CA GLU A 292 8.43 8.15 14.79
C GLU A 292 9.87 7.81 14.40
N LEU A 293 10.23 6.54 14.63
CA LEU A 293 11.55 6.01 14.31
C LEU A 293 11.39 4.69 13.56
N ASN A 294 11.93 4.65 12.34
CA ASN A 294 11.99 3.44 11.55
C ASN A 294 13.43 2.94 11.42
N LEU A 295 13.71 1.79 12.02
CA LEU A 295 14.99 1.10 12.01
C LEU A 295 14.92 -0.25 11.29
N SER A 296 13.89 -0.46 10.46
CA SER A 296 13.66 -1.73 9.78
C SER A 296 14.86 -2.15 8.93
N ARG A 297 15.05 -3.48 8.79
CA ARG A 297 16.09 -4.13 7.96
C ARG A 297 17.52 -3.75 8.35
N ASN A 298 17.73 -3.37 9.60
CA ASN A 298 19.07 -3.20 10.18
C ASN A 298 19.54 -4.48 10.89
N LYS A 299 20.79 -4.48 11.36
CA LYS A 299 21.45 -5.64 12.00
C LYS A 299 21.43 -5.55 13.53
N ILE A 300 20.57 -4.70 14.08
CA ILE A 300 20.40 -4.45 15.53
C ILE A 300 20.11 -5.76 16.25
N LYS A 301 20.96 -6.11 17.23
CA LYS A 301 20.83 -7.34 18.05
C LYS A 301 20.20 -7.08 19.41
N LYS A 302 20.39 -5.87 19.94
CA LYS A 302 19.87 -5.43 21.24
C LYS A 302 19.21 -4.08 21.04
N LEU A 303 18.00 -3.93 21.56
CA LEU A 303 17.28 -2.67 21.54
C LEU A 303 17.64 -1.88 22.79
N GLN A 304 18.27 -0.72 22.61
CA GLN A 304 18.70 0.18 23.68
C GLN A 304 18.68 1.62 23.18
N ASN A 305 18.81 2.60 24.09
CA ASN A 305 18.87 4.03 23.74
C ASN A 305 17.67 4.51 22.89
N ILE A 306 16.46 4.07 23.24
CA ILE A 306 15.23 4.48 22.54
C ILE A 306 14.82 5.88 23.03
N PRO A 307 14.45 6.82 22.14
CA PRO A 307 14.05 8.18 22.54
C PRO A 307 12.78 8.19 23.40
N ARG A 308 12.80 9.00 24.48
CA ARG A 308 11.67 9.06 25.44
C ARG A 308 10.37 9.63 24.85
N SER A 309 10.48 10.46 23.81
CA SER A 309 9.37 11.10 23.10
C SER A 309 8.63 10.17 22.13
N LEU A 310 9.21 8.99 21.84
CA LEU A 310 8.78 8.14 20.74
C LEU A 310 7.37 7.58 20.96
N ARG A 311 6.56 7.63 19.90
CA ARG A 311 5.19 7.08 19.85
C ARG A 311 5.10 5.86 18.93
N VAL A 312 5.89 5.83 17.86
CA VAL A 312 5.90 4.76 16.85
C VAL A 312 7.32 4.25 16.63
N LEU A 313 7.51 2.93 16.72
CA LEU A 313 8.80 2.27 16.52
C LEU A 313 8.69 1.10 15.54
N HIS A 314 9.46 1.15 14.44
CA HIS A 314 9.58 0.05 13.49
C HIS A 314 10.96 -0.62 13.60
N LEU A 315 10.96 -1.95 13.79
CA LEU A 315 12.12 -2.84 13.94
C LEU A 315 12.01 -4.04 13.00
N ILE A 316 11.25 -3.91 11.91
CA ILE A 316 10.90 -5.00 11.01
C ILE A 316 12.17 -5.61 10.41
N SER A 317 12.32 -6.93 10.46
CA SER A 317 13.47 -7.67 9.95
C SER A 317 14.82 -7.26 10.58
N CYS A 318 14.82 -6.78 11.83
CA CYS A 318 16.04 -6.64 12.64
C CYS A 318 16.54 -8.00 13.18
N LYS A 319 17.70 -8.01 13.85
CA LYS A 319 18.31 -9.22 14.44
C LYS A 319 18.13 -9.32 15.95
N ILE A 320 17.08 -8.69 16.48
CA ILE A 320 16.74 -8.71 17.89
C ILE A 320 16.24 -10.09 18.26
N THR A 321 16.79 -10.67 19.32
CA THR A 321 16.43 -12.02 19.80
C THR A 321 15.67 -12.01 21.12
N SER A 322 15.70 -10.89 21.84
CA SER A 322 15.06 -10.70 23.15
C SER A 322 14.76 -9.22 23.40
N PHE A 323 13.69 -8.96 24.16
CA PHE A 323 13.39 -7.66 24.76
C PHE A 323 13.68 -7.60 26.27
N ASP A 324 14.42 -8.58 26.79
CA ASP A 324 14.86 -8.58 28.19
C ASP A 324 15.70 -7.33 28.51
N GLY A 325 15.38 -6.68 29.63
CA GLY A 325 16.02 -5.43 30.06
C GLY A 325 15.72 -4.19 29.21
N VAL A 326 14.81 -4.25 28.24
CA VAL A 326 14.45 -3.08 27.43
C VAL A 326 13.55 -2.13 28.21
N GLU A 327 14.00 -0.89 28.37
CA GLU A 327 13.18 0.21 28.88
C GLU A 327 12.45 0.90 27.72
N PHE A 328 11.20 0.50 27.49
CA PHE A 328 10.38 1.16 26.47
C PHE A 328 9.95 2.57 26.91
N PRO A 329 9.91 3.55 25.99
CA PRO A 329 9.37 4.88 26.28
C PRO A 329 7.91 4.83 26.73
N SER A 330 7.56 5.58 27.78
CA SER A 330 6.18 5.63 28.31
C SER A 330 5.13 6.16 27.32
N LEU A 331 5.57 6.96 26.34
CA LEU A 331 4.72 7.52 25.29
C LEU A 331 4.56 6.59 24.08
N LEU A 332 5.28 5.46 24.03
CA LEU A 332 5.19 4.54 22.92
C LEU A 332 3.77 3.96 22.83
N ARG A 333 3.21 3.95 21.63
CA ARG A 333 1.86 3.45 21.31
C ARG A 333 1.90 2.33 20.29
N GLU A 334 2.86 2.34 19.38
CA GLU A 334 2.92 1.37 18.29
C GLU A 334 4.33 0.76 18.20
N LEU A 335 4.39 -0.56 18.25
CA LEU A 335 5.62 -1.33 18.11
C LEU A 335 5.47 -2.38 17.00
N TYR A 336 6.23 -2.19 15.92
CA TYR A 336 6.31 -3.11 14.79
C TYR A 336 7.65 -3.84 14.79
N ALA A 337 7.68 -5.05 15.34
CA ALA A 337 8.83 -5.91 15.47
C ALA A 337 8.65 -7.23 14.69
N ASN A 338 8.17 -7.10 13.46
CA ASN A 338 7.99 -8.22 12.53
C ASN A 338 9.32 -8.86 12.13
N ASP A 339 9.32 -10.16 11.86
CA ASP A 339 10.46 -10.92 11.29
C ASP A 339 11.78 -10.71 12.06
N ILE A 340 11.66 -10.56 13.38
CA ILE A 340 12.82 -10.65 14.28
C ILE A 340 12.93 -12.08 14.84
N SER A 341 14.10 -12.46 15.32
CA SER A 341 14.37 -13.79 15.89
C SER A 341 13.94 -13.90 17.36
N LEU A 342 12.79 -13.33 17.72
CA LEU A 342 12.30 -13.27 19.10
C LEU A 342 11.79 -14.65 19.56
N THR A 343 12.28 -15.09 20.73
CA THR A 343 11.96 -16.42 21.28
C THR A 343 11.17 -16.39 22.58
N SER A 344 11.09 -15.24 23.25
CA SER A 344 10.31 -15.05 24.47
C SER A 344 9.86 -13.60 24.65
N LEU A 345 8.76 -13.43 25.38
CA LEU A 345 8.26 -12.15 25.91
C LEU A 345 8.18 -12.14 27.44
N ASP A 346 8.73 -13.16 28.09
CA ASP A 346 8.71 -13.25 29.55
C ASP A 346 9.51 -12.10 30.17
N GLY A 347 8.93 -11.46 31.18
CA GLY A 347 9.57 -10.34 31.89
C GLY A 347 9.51 -8.98 31.16
N VAL A 348 8.97 -8.93 29.94
CA VAL A 348 8.84 -7.68 29.19
C VAL A 348 7.75 -6.79 29.80
N SER A 349 8.11 -5.54 30.12
CA SER A 349 7.17 -4.53 30.58
C SER A 349 6.83 -3.58 29.43
N PHE A 350 5.72 -3.84 28.75
CA PHE A 350 5.24 -2.95 27.70
C PHE A 350 4.64 -1.65 28.30
N PRO A 351 4.79 -0.50 27.62
CA PRO A 351 4.06 0.71 27.95
C PRO A 351 2.58 0.58 27.55
N GLU A 352 1.81 1.66 27.62
CA GLU A 352 0.41 1.72 27.16
C GLU A 352 0.30 1.64 25.62
N LEU A 353 0.74 0.51 25.05
CA LEU A 353 0.69 0.22 23.62
C LEU A 353 -0.75 0.06 23.15
N GLU A 354 -1.00 0.51 21.92
CA GLU A 354 -2.23 0.28 21.16
C GLU A 354 -2.01 -0.80 20.09
N ILE A 355 -0.80 -0.89 19.52
CA ILE A 355 -0.43 -1.88 18.50
C ILE A 355 0.87 -2.58 18.90
N LEU A 356 0.84 -3.92 18.88
CA LEU A 356 2.01 -4.77 18.98
C LEU A 356 1.99 -5.80 17.85
N ASP A 357 2.95 -5.69 16.94
CA ASP A 357 3.14 -6.65 15.86
C ASP A 357 4.52 -7.30 15.96
N ILE A 358 4.53 -8.60 16.20
CA ILE A 358 5.72 -9.45 16.33
C ILE A 358 5.66 -10.61 15.35
N THR A 359 4.86 -10.51 14.29
CA THR A 359 4.67 -11.60 13.33
C THR A 359 6.00 -12.10 12.77
N THR A 360 6.18 -13.41 12.67
CA THR A 360 7.39 -14.04 12.15
C THR A 360 7.04 -14.97 10.98
N PRO A 361 7.93 -15.19 10.00
CA PRO A 361 7.69 -16.19 8.96
C PRO A 361 7.50 -17.59 9.56
N PRO A 362 6.55 -18.42 9.06
CA PRO A 362 6.24 -19.74 9.65
C PRO A 362 7.39 -20.75 9.68
N LYS A 363 8.49 -20.49 8.96
CA LYS A 363 9.66 -21.37 8.85
C LYS A 363 10.85 -20.90 9.71
N SER A 364 10.68 -19.88 10.55
CA SER A 364 11.70 -19.50 11.52
C SER A 364 11.84 -20.62 12.58
N GLY A 365 13.07 -21.08 12.82
CA GLY A 365 13.35 -21.99 13.94
C GLY A 365 13.23 -21.29 15.30
N ASP A 366 13.41 -19.96 15.30
CA ASP A 366 13.29 -19.07 16.45
C ASP A 366 11.88 -18.51 16.51
N CYS A 367 11.10 -18.98 17.47
CA CYS A 367 9.73 -18.52 17.67
C CYS A 367 9.33 -18.61 19.14
N ILE A 368 8.39 -17.76 19.53
CA ILE A 368 7.81 -17.79 20.88
C ILE A 368 6.95 -19.05 21.03
N LYS A 369 7.18 -19.76 22.15
CA LYS A 369 6.45 -21.00 22.49
C LYS A 369 5.49 -20.85 23.67
N SER A 370 5.60 -19.77 24.43
CA SER A 370 4.85 -19.52 25.66
C SER A 370 4.49 -18.04 25.75
N MET A 371 3.24 -17.73 26.12
CA MET A 371 2.78 -16.36 26.37
C MET A 371 1.97 -16.21 27.67
N LYS A 372 1.84 -17.27 28.48
CA LYS A 372 1.03 -17.23 29.72
C LYS A 372 1.42 -16.15 30.73
N ASN A 373 2.69 -15.75 30.76
CA ASN A 373 3.22 -14.77 31.71
C ASN A 373 3.29 -13.34 31.15
N VAL A 374 2.92 -13.15 29.89
CA VAL A 374 3.00 -11.84 29.24
C VAL A 374 1.94 -10.91 29.83
N LYS A 375 2.37 -9.73 30.27
CA LYS A 375 1.49 -8.69 30.78
C LYS A 375 1.18 -7.70 29.65
N PHE A 376 0.11 -7.97 28.91
CA PHE A 376 -0.36 -7.04 27.89
C PHE A 376 -1.00 -5.80 28.54
N PRO A 377 -0.76 -4.59 28.01
CA PRO A 377 -1.43 -3.38 28.48
C PRO A 377 -2.91 -3.39 28.09
N ASN A 378 -3.77 -2.81 28.94
CA ASN A 378 -5.22 -2.78 28.68
C ASN A 378 -5.61 -1.88 27.50
N THR A 379 -4.71 -0.99 27.07
CA THR A 379 -4.86 -0.12 25.89
C THR A 379 -4.66 -0.85 24.56
N LEU A 380 -4.17 -2.09 24.57
CA LEU A 380 -3.84 -2.82 23.36
C LEU A 380 -5.10 -3.11 22.54
N LYS A 381 -5.12 -2.62 21.30
CA LYS A 381 -6.21 -2.78 20.34
C LYS A 381 -5.89 -3.81 19.28
N SER A 382 -4.63 -3.88 18.84
CA SER A 382 -4.16 -4.83 17.82
C SER A 382 -2.96 -5.62 18.32
N PHE A 383 -3.08 -6.95 18.32
CA PHE A 383 -1.99 -7.85 18.63
C PHE A 383 -1.78 -8.84 17.50
N ARG A 384 -0.60 -8.80 16.88
CA ARG A 384 -0.25 -9.66 15.75
C ARG A 384 0.99 -10.48 16.09
N ALA A 385 0.83 -11.79 16.10
CA ALA A 385 1.85 -12.75 16.52
C ALA A 385 1.80 -14.03 15.68
N SER A 386 1.39 -13.92 14.42
CA SER A 386 1.36 -15.07 13.53
C SER A 386 2.79 -15.59 13.24
N GLY A 387 2.91 -16.89 13.00
CA GLY A 387 4.17 -17.61 12.86
C GLY A 387 4.81 -18.11 14.17
N HIS A 388 4.33 -17.65 15.34
CA HIS A 388 4.82 -18.16 16.62
C HIS A 388 4.12 -19.45 17.08
N HIS A 389 4.88 -20.42 17.59
CA HIS A 389 4.37 -21.74 17.96
C HIS A 389 3.95 -21.80 19.43
N VAL A 390 3.08 -20.88 19.86
CA VAL A 390 2.67 -20.76 21.26
C VAL A 390 1.72 -21.91 21.64
N GLU A 391 2.06 -22.63 22.71
CA GLU A 391 1.38 -23.85 23.14
C GLU A 391 0.34 -23.61 24.26
N ASP A 392 0.45 -22.47 24.94
CA ASP A 392 -0.25 -22.17 26.20
C ASP A 392 -1.25 -21.01 26.10
N TYR A 393 -1.80 -20.73 24.92
CA TYR A 393 -2.80 -19.66 24.73
C TYR A 393 -4.03 -19.76 25.65
N LEU A 394 -4.32 -20.94 26.19
CA LEU A 394 -5.39 -21.15 27.17
C LEU A 394 -5.15 -20.44 28.50
N GLU A 395 -3.88 -20.20 28.82
CA GLU A 395 -3.44 -19.53 30.05
C GLU A 395 -3.11 -18.05 29.79
N THR A 396 -2.93 -17.66 28.53
CA THR A 396 -2.67 -16.28 28.12
C THR A 396 -3.87 -15.37 28.38
N LYS A 397 -3.65 -14.28 29.12
CA LYS A 397 -4.68 -13.29 29.42
C LYS A 397 -4.62 -12.14 28.42
N PHE A 398 -5.46 -12.21 27.40
CA PHE A 398 -5.62 -11.10 26.46
C PHE A 398 -6.44 -9.95 27.06
N PRO A 399 -6.13 -8.68 26.69
CA PRO A 399 -6.95 -7.52 27.07
C PRO A 399 -8.38 -7.64 26.55
N GLN A 400 -9.36 -7.23 27.36
CA GLN A 400 -10.78 -7.28 26.99
C GLN A 400 -11.16 -6.27 25.90
N GLY A 401 -10.34 -5.23 25.70
CA GLY A 401 -10.52 -4.20 24.68
C GLY A 401 -9.89 -4.53 23.32
N LEU A 402 -9.32 -5.72 23.15
CA LEU A 402 -8.64 -6.11 21.91
C LEU A 402 -9.64 -6.22 20.76
N LEU A 403 -9.32 -5.60 19.63
CA LEU A 403 -10.13 -5.54 18.40
C LEU A 403 -9.56 -6.43 17.30
N GLU A 404 -8.23 -6.52 17.20
CA GLU A 404 -7.55 -7.35 16.21
C GLU A 404 -6.61 -8.36 16.87
N LEU A 405 -6.69 -9.61 16.41
CA LEU A 405 -5.80 -10.69 16.85
C LEU A 405 -5.30 -11.52 15.68
N GLU A 406 -3.99 -11.59 15.49
CA GLU A 406 -3.36 -12.59 14.61
C GLU A 406 -2.52 -13.57 15.43
N MET A 407 -2.76 -14.87 15.28
CA MET A 407 -2.05 -15.88 16.06
C MET A 407 -1.90 -17.20 15.32
N SER A 408 -0.80 -17.89 15.60
CA SER A 408 -0.57 -19.27 15.18
C SER A 408 -0.73 -20.21 16.37
N VAL A 409 -1.66 -21.16 16.30
CA VAL A 409 -1.99 -22.06 17.41
C VAL A 409 -1.47 -23.46 17.16
N LYS A 410 -0.76 -23.98 18.18
CA LYS A 410 -0.39 -25.38 18.27
C LYS A 410 -1.25 -26.07 19.33
N GLY A 411 -1.91 -27.17 18.96
CA GLY A 411 -2.70 -27.97 19.91
C GLY A 411 -4.21 -27.94 19.66
N ARG A 412 -4.99 -27.62 20.71
CA ARG A 412 -6.46 -27.72 20.75
C ARG A 412 -7.11 -26.32 20.86
N PRO A 413 -7.34 -25.61 19.75
CA PRO A 413 -7.83 -24.22 19.77
C PRO A 413 -9.27 -24.07 20.27
N GLN A 414 -10.06 -25.15 20.32
CA GLN A 414 -11.46 -25.14 20.80
C GLN A 414 -11.62 -24.70 22.28
N LYS A 415 -10.52 -24.68 23.05
CA LYS A 415 -10.54 -24.27 24.45
C LYS A 415 -10.16 -22.79 24.64
N ILE A 416 -9.74 -22.10 23.58
CA ILE A 416 -9.31 -20.70 23.66
C ILE A 416 -10.54 -19.83 23.87
N SER A 417 -10.48 -18.96 24.88
CA SER A 417 -11.46 -17.89 25.06
C SER A 417 -10.92 -16.64 24.39
N PHE A 418 -11.57 -16.24 23.30
CA PHE A 418 -11.22 -15.03 22.58
C PHE A 418 -11.77 -13.78 23.30
N PRO A 419 -11.11 -12.61 23.19
CA PRO A 419 -11.65 -11.35 23.68
C PRO A 419 -13.01 -11.04 23.07
N PRO A 420 -13.97 -10.53 23.87
CA PRO A 420 -15.37 -10.40 23.43
C PRO A 420 -15.64 -9.26 22.44
N LYS A 421 -14.66 -8.35 22.23
CA LYS A 421 -14.76 -7.21 21.33
C LYS A 421 -13.99 -7.39 20.02
N LEU A 422 -13.49 -8.59 19.73
CA LEU A 422 -12.73 -8.81 18.50
C LEU A 422 -13.60 -8.54 17.26
N GLU A 423 -13.07 -7.73 16.35
CA GLU A 423 -13.65 -7.41 15.05
C GLU A 423 -12.88 -8.14 13.94
N PHE A 424 -11.58 -8.37 14.14
CA PHE A 424 -10.69 -9.08 13.20
C PHE A 424 -9.96 -10.24 13.90
N LEU A 425 -10.01 -11.43 13.31
CA LEU A 425 -9.26 -12.60 13.76
C LEU A 425 -8.57 -13.32 12.60
N LYS A 426 -7.24 -13.45 12.68
CA LYS A 426 -6.47 -14.38 11.86
C LYS A 426 -5.93 -15.52 12.72
N LEU A 427 -6.32 -16.74 12.37
CA LEU A 427 -5.96 -17.95 13.08
C LEU A 427 -5.25 -18.94 12.16
N ILE A 428 -3.95 -19.15 12.39
CA ILE A 428 -3.16 -20.15 11.67
C ILE A 428 -3.07 -21.41 12.53
N LEU A 429 -3.65 -22.51 12.06
CA LEU A 429 -3.67 -23.79 12.76
C LEU A 429 -2.49 -24.67 12.33
N SER A 430 -2.01 -25.53 13.24
CA SER A 430 -0.95 -26.49 12.92
C SER A 430 -1.37 -27.52 11.86
N THR A 431 -0.50 -27.75 10.89
CA THR A 431 -0.65 -28.79 9.86
C THR A 431 -0.45 -30.18 10.50
N GLY A 432 -1.54 -30.92 10.75
CA GLY A 432 -1.44 -32.31 11.21
C GLY A 432 -2.35 -32.74 12.36
N ARG A 433 -3.31 -31.91 12.82
CA ARG A 433 -4.35 -32.36 13.76
C ARG A 433 -5.75 -32.03 13.25
N THR A 434 -6.70 -32.89 13.63
CA THR A 434 -8.14 -32.88 13.33
C THR A 434 -8.86 -31.75 14.08
N THR A 435 -8.39 -30.51 13.99
CA THR A 435 -9.12 -29.39 14.57
C THR A 435 -10.37 -29.16 13.72
N GLN A 436 -11.54 -29.41 14.29
CA GLN A 436 -12.82 -29.04 13.68
C GLN A 436 -13.10 -27.58 13.97
N LEU A 437 -13.32 -26.79 12.92
CA LEU A 437 -13.65 -25.36 13.07
C LEU A 437 -14.98 -25.14 13.82
N SER A 438 -15.91 -26.11 13.74
CA SER A 438 -17.20 -26.10 14.46
C SER A 438 -17.10 -26.02 15.97
N GLN A 439 -15.93 -26.31 16.54
CA GLN A 439 -15.69 -26.30 17.97
C GLN A 439 -15.06 -24.99 18.45
N LEU A 440 -14.80 -24.03 17.57
CA LEU A 440 -14.26 -22.74 17.95
C LEU A 440 -15.36 -21.85 18.51
N HIS A 441 -15.13 -21.30 19.70
CA HIS A 441 -16.01 -20.32 20.31
C HIS A 441 -15.62 -18.92 19.85
N LEU A 442 -16.06 -18.55 18.64
CA LEU A 442 -15.76 -17.25 18.04
C LEU A 442 -16.69 -16.15 18.58
N PRO A 443 -16.19 -14.93 18.81
CA PRO A 443 -17.03 -13.81 19.26
C PRO A 443 -17.95 -13.33 18.14
N ALA A 444 -19.21 -13.03 18.47
CA ALA A 444 -20.24 -12.63 17.49
C ALA A 444 -19.95 -11.28 16.81
N THR A 445 -19.07 -10.46 17.40
CA THR A 445 -18.63 -9.14 16.90
C THR A 445 -17.67 -9.20 15.72
N LEU A 446 -17.23 -10.40 15.31
CA LEU A 446 -16.27 -10.55 14.21
C LEU A 446 -16.88 -10.05 12.90
N GLN A 447 -16.17 -9.12 12.27
CA GLN A 447 -16.45 -8.60 10.94
C GLN A 447 -15.55 -9.25 9.89
N GLU A 448 -14.35 -9.65 10.29
CA GLU A 448 -13.38 -10.32 9.42
C GLU A 448 -12.73 -11.53 10.10
N LEU A 449 -12.76 -12.67 9.40
CA LEU A 449 -12.22 -13.93 9.87
C LEU A 449 -11.32 -14.55 8.80
N HIS A 450 -10.08 -14.79 9.18
CA HIS A 450 -9.10 -15.51 8.37
C HIS A 450 -8.64 -16.77 9.10
N ILE A 451 -8.84 -17.94 8.50
CA ILE A 451 -8.37 -19.21 9.05
C ILE A 451 -7.45 -19.89 8.03
N GLU A 452 -6.25 -20.24 8.48
CA GLU A 452 -5.28 -21.02 7.70
C GLU A 452 -5.10 -22.41 8.32
N ASN A 453 -5.19 -23.44 7.48
CA ASN A 453 -5.21 -24.86 7.83
C ASN A 453 -6.41 -25.27 8.70
N GLY A 454 -6.72 -26.57 8.70
CA GLY A 454 -7.75 -27.15 9.58
C GLY A 454 -8.72 -28.05 8.84
N LYS A 455 -9.71 -28.59 9.57
CA LYS A 455 -10.82 -29.33 8.98
C LYS A 455 -12.14 -28.65 9.30
N CYS A 456 -12.97 -28.47 8.29
CA CYS A 456 -14.34 -27.99 8.43
C CYS A 456 -15.29 -29.20 8.36
N SER A 457 -16.08 -29.42 9.41
CA SER A 457 -17.31 -30.21 9.32
C SER A 457 -18.46 -29.26 8.97
N GLU A 458 -19.63 -29.78 8.65
CA GLU A 458 -20.80 -28.94 8.40
C GLU A 458 -21.27 -28.29 9.72
N PHE A 459 -21.24 -26.96 9.83
CA PHE A 459 -21.75 -26.20 10.97
C PHE A 459 -22.13 -24.76 10.58
N ASP A 460 -23.02 -24.17 11.37
CA ASP A 460 -23.34 -22.75 11.30
C ASP A 460 -22.36 -21.95 12.17
N TRP A 461 -21.71 -20.96 11.57
CA TRP A 461 -20.71 -20.13 12.25
C TRP A 461 -21.33 -19.24 13.34
N ASN A 462 -22.62 -18.91 13.23
CA ASN A 462 -23.33 -18.00 14.14
C ASN A 462 -22.58 -16.66 14.35
N LEU A 463 -22.07 -16.09 13.25
CA LEU A 463 -21.36 -14.82 13.20
C LEU A 463 -22.20 -13.82 12.39
N PRO A 464 -23.15 -13.09 13.03
CA PRO A 464 -24.10 -12.24 12.30
C PRO A 464 -23.45 -11.03 11.62
N ASP A 465 -22.33 -10.54 12.16
CA ASP A 465 -21.66 -9.34 11.68
C ASP A 465 -20.54 -9.64 10.67
N LEU A 466 -20.29 -10.93 10.35
CA LEU A 466 -19.14 -11.34 9.54
C LEU A 466 -19.33 -10.95 8.07
N GLN A 467 -18.52 -10.01 7.58
CA GLN A 467 -18.53 -9.52 6.19
C GLN A 467 -17.45 -10.18 5.32
N ASN A 468 -16.27 -10.40 5.89
CA ASN A 468 -15.09 -10.88 5.17
C ASN A 468 -14.67 -12.26 5.70
N LEU A 469 -14.65 -13.28 4.83
CA LEU A 469 -14.22 -14.63 5.19
C LEU A 469 -13.07 -15.08 4.29
N ALA A 470 -11.91 -15.38 4.89
CA ALA A 470 -10.76 -15.94 4.23
C ALA A 470 -10.43 -17.34 4.78
N LEU A 471 -10.40 -18.34 3.91
CA LEU A 471 -10.12 -19.74 4.25
C LEU A 471 -8.96 -20.25 3.41
N ILE A 472 -7.84 -20.57 4.06
CA ILE A 472 -6.63 -21.08 3.39
C ILE A 472 -6.36 -22.51 3.86
N ASP A 473 -6.14 -23.44 2.92
CA ASP A 473 -5.81 -24.85 3.17
C ASP A 473 -6.77 -25.57 4.13
N ILE A 474 -8.05 -25.17 4.11
CA ILE A 474 -9.13 -25.83 4.85
C ILE A 474 -9.58 -27.09 4.11
N LYS A 475 -9.88 -28.16 4.86
CA LYS A 475 -10.42 -29.41 4.32
C LYS A 475 -11.83 -29.70 4.83
N GLY A 476 -12.78 -29.93 3.93
CA GLY A 476 -14.13 -30.40 4.24
C GLY A 476 -15.22 -29.45 3.79
N ARG A 477 -16.43 -29.67 4.31
CA ARG A 477 -17.64 -28.94 3.91
C ARG A 477 -17.73 -27.61 4.64
N VAL A 478 -17.84 -26.53 3.88
CA VAL A 478 -17.91 -25.16 4.40
C VAL A 478 -19.26 -24.59 4.02
N ASN A 479 -20.08 -24.23 5.01
CA ASN A 479 -21.29 -23.46 4.78
C ASN A 479 -20.96 -21.99 5.03
N VAL A 480 -20.97 -21.16 4.00
CA VAL A 480 -20.62 -19.73 4.12
C VAL A 480 -21.80 -18.97 4.73
N PRO A 481 -21.60 -18.18 5.82
CA PRO A 481 -22.68 -17.41 6.43
C PRO A 481 -23.34 -16.41 5.48
N LEU A 482 -24.64 -16.17 5.69
CA LEU A 482 -25.43 -15.18 4.93
C LEU A 482 -25.02 -13.73 5.20
N SER A 483 -24.14 -13.45 6.15
CA SER A 483 -23.60 -12.11 6.36
C SER A 483 -22.41 -11.82 5.44
N VAL A 484 -21.78 -12.84 4.84
CA VAL A 484 -20.51 -12.70 4.11
C VAL A 484 -20.72 -12.10 2.73
N SER A 485 -20.14 -10.93 2.50
CA SER A 485 -20.12 -10.23 1.20
C SER A 485 -18.84 -10.47 0.41
N LYS A 486 -17.74 -10.83 1.08
CA LYS A 486 -16.44 -11.14 0.45
C LYS A 486 -15.87 -12.48 0.92
N LEU A 487 -15.61 -13.36 -0.04
CA LEU A 487 -15.07 -14.70 0.22
C LEU A 487 -13.75 -14.93 -0.51
N ILE A 488 -12.71 -15.31 0.22
CA ILE A 488 -11.43 -15.76 -0.33
C ILE A 488 -11.17 -17.19 0.12
N VAL A 489 -11.07 -18.12 -0.81
CA VAL A 489 -10.69 -19.51 -0.54
C VAL A 489 -9.46 -19.89 -1.34
N ARG A 490 -8.43 -20.40 -0.67
CA ARG A 490 -7.20 -20.88 -1.32
C ARG A 490 -6.89 -22.27 -0.78
N VAL A 491 -6.89 -23.29 -1.61
CA VAL A 491 -6.60 -24.67 -1.18
C VAL A 491 -5.42 -25.28 -1.93
N GLY A 492 -4.61 -26.07 -1.25
CA GLY A 492 -3.52 -26.81 -1.90
C GLY A 492 -4.04 -27.81 -2.93
N VAL A 493 -5.15 -28.47 -2.63
CA VAL A 493 -5.72 -29.54 -3.46
C VAL A 493 -7.22 -29.29 -3.64
N ALA A 494 -7.70 -29.28 -4.88
CA ALA A 494 -9.10 -28.93 -5.20
C ALA A 494 -10.14 -29.79 -4.46
N GLN A 495 -9.87 -31.09 -4.29
CA GLN A 495 -10.76 -32.02 -3.56
C GLN A 495 -10.97 -31.65 -2.09
N TRP A 496 -10.12 -30.81 -1.50
CA TRP A 496 -10.30 -30.39 -0.11
C TRP A 496 -11.50 -29.49 0.10
N LEU A 497 -12.03 -28.90 -0.97
CA LEU A 497 -13.19 -28.02 -0.95
C LEU A 497 -14.49 -28.70 -1.40
N GLU A 498 -14.54 -30.04 -1.44
CA GLU A 498 -15.76 -30.76 -1.78
C GLU A 498 -16.90 -30.44 -0.79
N GLY A 499 -17.97 -29.82 -1.30
CA GLY A 499 -19.17 -29.47 -0.55
C GLY A 499 -19.10 -28.11 0.17
N ILE A 500 -18.38 -27.13 -0.39
CA ILE A 500 -18.62 -25.72 -0.05
C ILE A 500 -20.00 -25.29 -0.55
N THR A 501 -20.78 -24.65 0.31
CA THR A 501 -22.07 -24.07 -0.04
C THR A 501 -22.04 -22.57 0.17
N VAL A 502 -22.53 -21.85 -0.85
CA VAL A 502 -22.69 -20.40 -0.82
C VAL A 502 -24.16 -20.12 -1.12
N SER A 503 -24.89 -19.66 -0.11
CA SER A 503 -26.34 -19.53 -0.16
C SER A 503 -26.84 -18.17 -0.65
N GLN A 504 -25.94 -17.23 -0.94
CA GLN A 504 -26.28 -15.88 -1.41
C GLN A 504 -25.31 -15.37 -2.48
N GLU A 505 -25.70 -14.31 -3.19
CA GLU A 505 -24.76 -13.59 -4.04
C GLU A 505 -23.80 -12.74 -3.19
N MET A 506 -22.53 -12.72 -3.59
CA MET A 506 -21.46 -12.00 -2.92
C MET A 506 -20.94 -10.87 -3.82
N ASP A 507 -20.32 -9.86 -3.23
CA ASP A 507 -19.70 -8.76 -3.97
C ASP A 507 -18.39 -9.21 -4.61
N ASP A 508 -17.60 -10.00 -3.88
CA ASP A 508 -16.34 -10.59 -4.35
C ASP A 508 -16.21 -12.05 -3.86
N CYS A 509 -15.77 -12.92 -4.75
CA CYS A 509 -15.56 -14.33 -4.47
C CYS A 509 -14.37 -14.85 -5.27
N GLN A 510 -13.29 -15.18 -4.55
CA GLN A 510 -12.06 -15.70 -5.14
C GLN A 510 -11.78 -17.09 -4.60
N ILE A 511 -11.92 -18.11 -5.45
CA ILE A 511 -11.61 -19.51 -5.09
C ILE A 511 -10.49 -19.99 -6.00
N THR A 512 -9.37 -20.39 -5.40
CA THR A 512 -8.20 -20.88 -6.15
C THR A 512 -7.65 -22.15 -5.53
N CYS A 513 -7.08 -23.02 -6.38
CA CYS A 513 -6.35 -24.20 -5.94
C CYS A 513 -4.95 -24.25 -6.57
N ARG A 514 -4.01 -24.92 -5.90
CA ARG A 514 -2.67 -25.18 -6.47
C ARG A 514 -2.69 -26.41 -7.37
N ASP A 515 -3.28 -27.50 -6.91
CA ASP A 515 -3.26 -28.79 -7.59
C ASP A 515 -4.67 -29.38 -7.76
N GLY A 516 -4.92 -29.98 -8.93
CA GLY A 516 -6.19 -30.63 -9.27
C GLY A 516 -7.25 -29.69 -9.87
N ASN A 517 -8.39 -30.27 -10.24
CA ASN A 517 -9.55 -29.55 -10.74
C ASN A 517 -10.68 -29.60 -9.72
N PHE A 518 -11.42 -28.49 -9.60
CA PHE A 518 -12.63 -28.43 -8.78
C PHE A 518 -13.74 -29.30 -9.37
N ASN A 519 -14.69 -29.70 -8.52
CA ASN A 519 -15.90 -30.37 -8.97
C ASN A 519 -16.82 -29.37 -9.74
N GLU A 520 -17.87 -29.89 -10.38
CA GLU A 520 -18.76 -29.05 -11.21
C GLU A 520 -19.44 -27.92 -10.42
N GLU A 521 -19.81 -28.18 -9.16
CA GLU A 521 -20.46 -27.19 -8.30
C GLU A 521 -19.55 -25.99 -8.00
N VAL A 522 -18.31 -26.25 -7.58
CA VAL A 522 -17.33 -25.21 -7.28
C VAL A 522 -16.85 -24.52 -8.56
N THR A 523 -16.75 -25.25 -9.67
CA THR A 523 -16.42 -24.67 -10.98
C THR A 523 -17.47 -23.66 -11.42
N LYS A 524 -18.77 -24.00 -11.32
CA LYS A 524 -19.88 -23.07 -11.60
C LYS A 524 -19.86 -21.84 -10.68
N LEU A 525 -19.50 -22.04 -9.41
CA LEU A 525 -19.35 -20.94 -8.45
C LEU A 525 -18.21 -20.00 -8.88
N ILE A 526 -17.05 -20.54 -9.25
CA ILE A 526 -15.92 -19.76 -9.77
C ILE A 526 -16.32 -18.99 -11.03
N GLU A 527 -16.93 -19.66 -12.00
CA GLU A 527 -17.34 -19.04 -13.28
C GLU A 527 -18.33 -17.89 -13.07
N ARG A 528 -19.26 -18.01 -12.12
CA ARG A 528 -20.22 -16.94 -11.78
C ARG A 528 -19.52 -15.63 -11.41
N TYR A 529 -18.37 -15.69 -10.76
CA TYR A 529 -17.62 -14.53 -10.29
C TYR A 529 -16.42 -14.17 -11.18
N ALA A 530 -15.89 -15.12 -11.96
CA ALA A 530 -14.82 -14.89 -12.93
C ALA A 530 -15.25 -13.94 -14.08
N VAL A 531 -16.56 -13.86 -14.38
CA VAL A 531 -17.10 -12.93 -15.40
C VAL A 531 -17.31 -11.51 -14.83
N LYS A 532 -17.17 -11.30 -13.52
CA LYS A 532 -17.26 -9.99 -12.86
C LYS A 532 -15.88 -9.31 -12.64
N GLY A 533 -14.77 -10.04 -12.76
CA GLY A 533 -13.41 -9.51 -12.68
C GLY A 533 -12.64 -9.74 -13.98
N MET A 534 -11.94 -8.73 -14.48
CA MET A 534 -11.09 -8.79 -15.68
C MET A 534 -10.17 -10.04 -15.72
N ILE A 535 -10.17 -10.69 -16.88
CA ILE A 535 -9.09 -11.46 -17.53
C ILE A 535 -8.27 -12.41 -16.61
N PRO A 536 -8.35 -13.74 -16.81
CA PRO A 536 -7.37 -14.64 -16.22
C PRO A 536 -5.99 -14.33 -16.79
N TYR A 537 -5.03 -14.06 -15.90
CA TYR A 537 -3.61 -14.07 -16.22
C TYR A 537 -3.27 -15.27 -17.10
N MET A 538 -2.83 -15.01 -18.33
CA MET A 538 -2.16 -16.03 -19.13
C MET A 538 -0.99 -16.57 -18.33
N VAL A 539 -1.05 -17.87 -18.05
CA VAL A 539 0.10 -18.66 -17.62
C VAL A 539 1.16 -18.56 -18.72
N LEU A 540 2.23 -17.80 -18.45
CA LEU A 540 3.44 -17.85 -19.26
C LEU A 540 4.05 -19.26 -19.12
N PRO A 541 4.43 -19.93 -20.23
CA PRO A 541 5.05 -21.24 -20.16
C PRO A 541 6.39 -21.19 -19.41
N GLU A 542 6.63 -22.19 -18.57
CA GLU A 542 7.90 -22.43 -17.91
C GLU A 542 9.07 -22.39 -18.89
N VAL A 543 9.91 -21.35 -18.78
CA VAL A 543 11.24 -21.39 -19.37
C VAL A 543 12.08 -22.36 -18.55
N LYS A 544 12.18 -23.60 -19.04
CA LYS A 544 13.17 -24.59 -18.60
C LYS A 544 14.56 -23.96 -18.58
N ARG A 545 15.08 -23.62 -17.40
CA ARG A 545 16.50 -23.34 -17.21
C ARG A 545 17.28 -24.61 -17.48
N ARG A 546 17.92 -24.69 -18.66
CA ARG A 546 18.99 -25.66 -18.91
C ARG A 546 20.10 -25.41 -17.90
N ARG A 547 20.41 -26.42 -17.09
CA ARG A 547 21.69 -26.54 -16.40
C ARG A 547 22.78 -26.53 -17.46
N ILE A 548 23.70 -25.59 -17.36
CA ILE A 548 25.02 -25.72 -17.96
C ILE A 548 25.93 -26.11 -16.80
N SER A 549 26.48 -27.31 -16.95
CA SER A 549 27.57 -27.91 -16.16
C SER A 549 28.79 -27.03 -16.07
#